data_AF-A5KU01-F1
#
_entry.id   AF-A5KU01-F1
#
_cell.length_a   1.000
_cell.length_b   1.000
_cell.length_c   1.000
_cell.angle_alpha   90.00
_cell.angle_beta   90.00
_cell.angle_gamma   90.00
#
_symmetry.space_group_name_H-M   'P 1'
#
loop_
_entity.id
_entity.type
_entity.pdbx_description
1 polymer ?
#
loop_
_entity_poly.entity_id
_entity_poly.type
_entity_poly.pdbx_seq_one_letter_code
_entity_poly.pdbx_strand_id
1 'polypeptide(L)'
;MKMRLNLSLLLISTALSPVALANTSYPDGYYLEAEGLSGNALKDMLGVIAARGQKQLTYTQVWSALKDTNEDPNNPNNVILYYSGRSQSKDFTSSGNNDKNAWNREHLWPKSFGFKRKDQWGYTDIHHLQPTDAEINSIRSNKDFDFGGAPMKKSPLNKTDYDSFEPRDAVKGDTARSLFYMAVRYEGNNAKMPDLYLVDDTSSSSGQPKVGKLCTLLQWHNADPVDDWERNRHEKAVKWQGNRNPFIDNPSWVNDIYDSRCNG
;
A
#
# COMPACT_ATOMS: atom_id res chain seq x y z
N MET A 1 62.10 -37.69 -27.13
CA MET A 1 61.34 -36.45 -27.35
C MET A 1 60.45 -36.21 -26.13
N LYS A 2 60.86 -35.34 -25.19
CA LYS A 2 60.11 -35.07 -23.94
C LYS A 2 59.09 -33.96 -24.21
N MET A 3 57.80 -34.27 -24.13
CA MET A 3 56.71 -33.29 -24.26
C MET A 3 56.42 -32.68 -22.88
N ARG A 4 56.54 -31.36 -22.75
CA ARG A 4 56.16 -30.60 -21.54
C ARG A 4 54.72 -30.11 -21.73
N LEU A 5 53.81 -30.50 -20.83
CA LEU A 5 52.51 -29.85 -20.68
C LEU A 5 52.68 -28.63 -19.79
N ASN A 6 52.36 -27.44 -20.31
CA ASN A 6 52.17 -26.23 -19.50
C ASN A 6 50.68 -26.15 -19.14
N LEU A 7 50.37 -26.31 -17.85
CA LEU A 7 49.02 -26.10 -17.32
C LEU A 7 48.92 -24.65 -16.83
N SER A 8 48.26 -23.79 -17.60
CA SER A 8 47.96 -22.41 -17.18
C SER A 8 46.75 -22.43 -16.25
N LEU A 9 46.98 -22.10 -14.98
CA LEU A 9 45.93 -21.96 -13.97
C LEU A 9 45.22 -20.60 -14.14
N LEU A 10 43.97 -20.61 -14.62
CA LEU A 10 43.16 -19.40 -14.75
C LEU A 10 42.52 -19.10 -13.37
N LEU A 11 43.04 -18.10 -12.66
CA LEU A 11 42.42 -17.58 -11.44
C LEU A 11 41.22 -16.71 -11.85
N ILE A 12 40.00 -17.24 -11.69
CA ILE A 12 38.77 -16.46 -11.82
C ILE A 12 38.57 -15.69 -10.52
N SER A 13 38.96 -14.42 -10.53
CA SER A 13 38.61 -13.46 -9.48
C SER A 13 37.14 -13.09 -9.65
N THR A 14 36.26 -13.65 -8.81
CA THR A 14 34.89 -13.17 -8.68
C THR A 14 34.92 -11.87 -7.89
N ALA A 15 34.84 -10.74 -8.57
CA ALA A 15 34.55 -9.47 -7.92
C ALA A 15 33.14 -9.54 -7.32
N LEU A 16 33.05 -9.52 -5.98
CA LEU A 16 31.80 -9.27 -5.28
C LEU A 16 31.40 -7.82 -5.60
N SER A 17 30.34 -7.65 -6.40
CA SER A 17 29.71 -6.34 -6.57
C SER A 17 29.23 -5.86 -5.19
N PRO A 18 29.50 -4.60 -4.81
CA PRO A 18 28.92 -4.06 -3.59
C PRO A 18 27.41 -4.10 -3.74
N VAL A 19 26.73 -4.77 -2.80
CA VAL A 19 25.28 -4.65 -2.64
C VAL A 19 25.01 -3.18 -2.38
N ALA A 20 24.30 -2.52 -3.30
CA ALA A 20 23.85 -1.16 -3.07
C ALA A 20 22.96 -1.19 -1.81
N LEU A 21 23.44 -0.60 -0.72
CA LEU A 21 22.59 -0.32 0.44
C LEU A 21 21.46 0.56 -0.09
N ALA A 22 20.23 0.06 -0.03
CA ALA A 22 19.06 0.88 -0.25
C ALA A 22 19.19 2.09 0.70
N ASN A 23 19.09 3.30 0.16
CA ASN A 23 19.08 4.51 0.97
C ASN A 23 17.85 4.43 1.89
N THR A 24 18.02 3.94 3.11
CA THR A 24 16.93 3.86 4.09
C THR A 24 16.59 5.27 4.51
N SER A 25 15.40 5.74 4.15
CA SER A 25 14.91 7.09 4.46
C SER A 25 14.40 7.26 5.90
N TYR A 26 14.63 6.26 6.75
CA TYR A 26 14.20 6.22 8.14
C TYR A 26 15.40 6.26 9.10
N PRO A 27 15.21 6.73 10.34
CA PRO A 27 16.29 6.81 11.33
C PRO A 27 16.96 5.46 11.58
N ASP A 28 18.27 5.48 11.84
CA ASP A 28 19.02 4.29 12.22
C ASP A 28 18.35 3.55 13.39
N GLY A 29 18.21 2.23 13.25
CA GLY A 29 17.59 1.38 14.25
C GLY A 29 16.07 1.47 14.34
N TYR A 30 15.38 2.19 13.43
CA TYR A 30 13.91 2.29 13.44
C TYR A 30 13.21 0.91 13.45
N TYR A 31 13.81 -0.08 12.79
CA TYR A 31 13.29 -1.45 12.66
C TYR A 31 14.13 -2.51 13.38
N LEU A 32 15.04 -2.12 14.29
CA LEU A 32 15.97 -3.04 14.93
C LEU A 32 15.24 -4.23 15.58
N GLU A 33 14.05 -4.01 16.15
CA GLU A 33 13.29 -5.07 16.82
C GLU A 33 12.67 -6.11 15.86
N ALA A 34 12.58 -5.80 14.56
CA ALA A 34 12.04 -6.69 13.54
C ALA A 34 13.11 -7.58 12.87
N GLU A 35 14.39 -7.27 13.07
CA GLU A 35 15.49 -7.99 12.41
C GLU A 35 15.51 -9.48 12.80
N GLY A 36 15.56 -10.35 11.80
CA GLY A 36 15.61 -11.81 11.98
C GLY A 36 14.30 -12.48 12.38
N LEU A 37 13.19 -11.72 12.51
CA LEU A 37 11.86 -12.29 12.72
C LEU A 37 11.23 -12.72 11.38
N SER A 38 10.30 -13.68 11.43
CA SER A 38 9.48 -14.09 10.29
C SER A 38 8.07 -14.49 10.73
N GLY A 39 7.15 -14.67 9.77
CA GLY A 39 5.79 -15.13 10.02
C GLY A 39 5.03 -14.26 11.02
N ASN A 40 4.30 -14.89 11.94
CA ASN A 40 3.50 -14.17 12.95
C ASN A 40 4.37 -13.31 13.89
N ALA A 41 5.59 -13.75 14.24
CA ALA A 41 6.46 -12.97 15.12
C ALA A 41 6.89 -11.64 14.46
N LEU A 42 7.20 -11.68 13.16
CA LEU A 42 7.47 -10.47 12.38
C LEU A 42 6.23 -9.60 12.26
N LYS A 43 5.07 -10.20 11.95
CA LYS A 43 3.79 -9.49 11.84
C LYS A 43 3.49 -8.70 13.12
N ASP A 44 3.50 -9.38 14.27
CA ASP A 44 3.20 -8.78 15.58
C ASP A 44 4.16 -7.62 15.90
N MET A 45 5.46 -7.79 15.62
CA MET A 45 6.46 -6.75 15.85
C MET A 45 6.26 -5.55 14.93
N LEU A 46 6.01 -5.78 13.64
CA LEU A 46 5.72 -4.71 12.69
C LEU A 46 4.45 -3.96 13.04
N GLY A 47 3.43 -4.61 13.63
CA GLY A 47 2.25 -3.93 14.15
C GLY A 47 2.56 -2.93 15.26
N VAL A 48 3.46 -3.30 16.18
CA VAL A 48 3.97 -2.40 17.23
C VAL A 48 4.79 -1.25 16.64
N ILE A 49 5.70 -1.54 15.71
CA ILE A 49 6.54 -0.51 15.07
C ILE A 49 5.68 0.45 14.25
N ALA A 50 4.72 -0.05 13.47
CA ALA A 50 3.80 0.77 12.68
C ALA A 50 2.90 1.67 13.54
N ALA A 51 2.68 1.33 14.82
CA ALA A 51 1.96 2.17 15.76
C ALA A 51 2.80 3.32 16.35
N ARG A 52 4.12 3.18 16.33
CA ARG A 52 5.07 4.10 16.99
C ARG A 52 4.96 5.51 16.41
N GLY A 53 4.67 6.47 17.29
CA GLY A 53 4.61 7.88 16.93
C GLY A 53 3.43 8.27 16.03
N GLN A 54 2.47 7.36 15.77
CA GLN A 54 1.32 7.67 14.93
C GLN A 54 0.47 8.78 15.54
N LYS A 55 0.16 9.79 14.72
CA LYS A 55 -0.76 10.89 15.02
C LYS A 55 -2.05 10.67 14.23
N GLN A 56 -3.17 10.63 14.94
CA GLN A 56 -4.48 10.57 14.29
C GLN A 56 -4.81 11.94 13.68
N LEU A 57 -4.97 11.99 12.36
CA LEU A 57 -5.41 13.21 11.69
C LEU A 57 -6.91 13.43 11.93
N THR A 58 -7.32 14.70 11.95
CA THR A 58 -8.74 15.06 11.83
C THR A 58 -9.23 14.81 10.41
N TYR A 59 -10.53 14.59 10.26
CA TYR A 59 -11.12 14.38 8.93
C TYR A 59 -10.91 15.57 7.98
N THR A 60 -10.77 16.79 8.50
CA THR A 60 -10.44 17.97 7.70
C THR A 60 -8.96 17.96 7.28
N GLN A 61 -8.04 17.60 8.18
CA GLN A 61 -6.60 17.51 7.86
C GLN A 61 -6.30 16.48 6.77
N VAL A 62 -7.09 15.40 6.65
CA VAL A 62 -6.94 14.41 5.57
C VAL A 62 -7.00 15.07 4.20
N TRP A 63 -7.85 16.09 3.98
CA TRP A 63 -7.88 16.79 2.69
C TRP A 63 -6.55 17.48 2.40
N SER A 64 -5.98 18.19 3.37
CA SER A 64 -4.69 18.85 3.23
C SER A 64 -3.56 17.84 3.01
N ALA A 65 -3.59 16.73 3.76
CA ALA A 65 -2.62 15.66 3.62
C ALA A 65 -2.65 15.04 2.22
N LEU A 66 -3.82 14.68 1.68
CA LEU A 66 -3.92 14.11 0.33
C LEU A 66 -3.56 15.10 -0.78
N LYS A 67 -3.81 16.41 -0.58
CA LYS A 67 -3.33 17.45 -1.51
C LYS A 67 -1.80 17.50 -1.55
N ASP A 68 -1.12 17.24 -0.45
CA ASP A 68 0.34 17.22 -0.37
C ASP A 68 0.93 15.87 -0.84
N THR A 69 0.47 14.76 -0.27
CA THR A 69 1.01 13.41 -0.53
C THR A 69 0.88 12.98 -1.99
N ASN A 70 -0.17 13.44 -2.67
CA ASN A 70 -0.47 13.07 -4.05
C ASN A 70 -0.30 14.24 -5.03
N GLU A 71 0.41 15.30 -4.65
CA GLU A 71 0.71 16.44 -5.52
C GLU A 71 1.32 16.00 -6.86
N ASP A 72 0.79 16.52 -7.96
CA ASP A 72 1.33 16.24 -9.29
C ASP A 72 2.71 16.94 -9.45
N PRO A 73 3.79 16.19 -9.74
CA PRO A 73 5.14 16.76 -9.86
C PRO A 73 5.26 17.73 -11.04
N ASN A 74 4.38 17.63 -12.04
CA ASN A 74 4.37 18.51 -13.20
C ASN A 74 3.40 19.69 -13.04
N ASN A 75 2.54 19.67 -12.02
CA ASN A 75 1.61 20.75 -11.73
C ASN A 75 1.23 20.78 -10.24
N PRO A 76 1.88 21.61 -9.41
CA PRO A 76 1.65 21.64 -7.96
C PRO A 76 0.25 22.13 -7.55
N ASN A 77 -0.56 22.65 -8.47
CA ASN A 77 -1.96 22.98 -8.21
C ASN A 77 -2.89 21.76 -8.31
N ASN A 78 -2.35 20.62 -8.74
CA ASN A 78 -3.10 19.39 -8.97
C ASN A 78 -2.63 18.25 -8.05
N VAL A 79 -3.47 17.23 -7.95
CA VAL A 79 -3.15 15.90 -7.42
C VAL A 79 -3.27 14.86 -8.53
N ILE A 80 -2.48 13.79 -8.43
CA ILE A 80 -2.68 12.59 -9.25
C ILE A 80 -3.75 11.71 -8.60
N LEU A 81 -4.85 11.48 -9.32
CA LEU A 81 -5.92 10.61 -8.88
C LEU A 81 -5.51 9.14 -9.00
N TYR A 82 -5.72 8.37 -7.94
CA TYR A 82 -5.14 7.05 -7.73
C TYR A 82 -5.46 6.06 -8.86
N TYR A 83 -6.75 5.73 -9.03
CA TYR A 83 -7.17 4.73 -10.02
C TYR A 83 -7.05 5.20 -11.47
N SER A 84 -7.30 6.47 -11.76
CA SER A 84 -7.27 6.97 -13.15
C SER A 84 -5.90 7.46 -13.62
N GLY A 85 -4.99 7.77 -12.70
CA GLY A 85 -3.73 8.48 -13.01
C GLY A 85 -3.95 9.92 -13.49
N ARG A 86 -5.18 10.44 -13.47
CA ARG A 86 -5.52 11.77 -13.97
C ARG A 86 -4.97 12.84 -13.03
N SER A 87 -4.26 13.82 -13.58
CA SER A 87 -3.95 15.07 -12.89
C SER A 87 -5.21 15.93 -12.74
N GLN A 88 -5.56 16.29 -11.51
CA GLN A 88 -6.80 16.99 -11.17
C GLN A 88 -6.54 18.14 -10.21
N SER A 89 -7.18 19.30 -10.45
CA SER A 89 -7.13 20.44 -9.50
C SER A 89 -7.39 20.00 -8.06
N LYS A 90 -6.52 20.45 -7.15
CA LYS A 90 -6.63 20.25 -5.69
C LYS A 90 -7.98 20.72 -5.15
N ASP A 91 -8.62 21.69 -5.78
CA ASP A 91 -9.86 22.30 -5.27
C ASP A 91 -11.13 21.74 -5.92
N PHE A 92 -11.00 20.93 -6.98
CA PHE A 92 -12.13 20.24 -7.60
C PHE A 92 -12.53 18.98 -6.82
N THR A 93 -12.94 19.17 -5.58
CA THR A 93 -13.31 18.10 -4.64
C THR A 93 -14.83 17.88 -4.59
N SER A 94 -15.26 16.66 -4.24
CA SER A 94 -16.67 16.36 -4.01
C SER A 94 -17.25 17.02 -2.74
N SER A 95 -16.40 17.59 -1.88
CA SER A 95 -16.86 18.33 -0.69
C SER A 95 -17.39 19.72 -1.04
N GLY A 96 -16.95 20.29 -2.17
CA GLY A 96 -17.42 21.58 -2.67
C GLY A 96 -18.31 21.49 -3.91
N ASN A 97 -18.39 20.30 -4.53
CA ASN A 97 -19.13 20.07 -5.77
C ASN A 97 -19.79 18.68 -5.75
N ASN A 98 -21.02 18.54 -6.24
CA ASN A 98 -21.64 17.22 -6.42
C ASN A 98 -21.30 16.58 -7.77
N ASP A 99 -20.17 16.96 -8.37
CA ASP A 99 -19.74 16.49 -9.68
C ASP A 99 -19.09 15.09 -9.58
N LYS A 100 -19.50 14.18 -10.47
CA LYS A 100 -18.96 12.83 -10.58
C LYS A 100 -17.51 12.79 -11.06
N ASN A 101 -17.02 13.87 -11.67
CA ASN A 101 -15.62 14.05 -12.07
C ASN A 101 -14.78 14.72 -10.98
N ALA A 102 -15.40 15.28 -9.93
CA ALA A 102 -14.65 15.78 -8.78
C ALA A 102 -13.96 14.62 -8.07
N TRP A 103 -12.92 14.93 -7.29
CA TRP A 103 -12.23 13.90 -6.53
C TRP A 103 -12.69 13.83 -5.08
N ASN A 104 -12.66 12.63 -4.52
CA ASN A 104 -12.95 12.35 -3.13
C ASN A 104 -11.91 11.40 -2.51
N ARG A 105 -12.10 11.07 -1.24
CA ARG A 105 -11.23 10.18 -0.48
C ARG A 105 -11.66 8.74 -0.68
N GLU A 106 -10.76 7.94 -1.23
CA GLU A 106 -10.86 6.50 -1.23
C GLU A 106 -10.25 5.94 0.05
N HIS A 107 -10.95 4.96 0.63
CA HIS A 107 -10.48 4.10 1.72
C HIS A 107 -10.11 2.75 1.11
N LEU A 108 -8.83 2.52 0.81
CA LEU A 108 -8.40 1.26 0.17
C LEU A 108 -8.81 0.03 1.00
N TRP A 109 -8.67 0.07 2.32
CA TRP A 109 -9.48 -0.79 3.18
C TRP A 109 -10.86 -0.14 3.38
N PRO A 110 -11.97 -0.69 2.87
CA PRO A 110 -13.27 -0.05 3.01
C PRO A 110 -13.60 0.19 4.48
N LYS A 111 -13.84 1.45 4.88
CA LYS A 111 -14.25 1.77 6.27
C LYS A 111 -15.50 1.01 6.72
N SER A 112 -16.32 0.53 5.78
CA SER A 112 -17.46 -0.33 6.06
C SER A 112 -17.09 -1.67 6.67
N PHE A 113 -15.84 -2.11 6.52
CA PHE A 113 -15.28 -3.37 7.00
C PHE A 113 -14.60 -3.18 8.36
N GLY A 114 -15.41 -2.78 9.36
CA GLY A 114 -15.01 -2.79 10.77
C GLY A 114 -14.75 -1.42 11.42
N PHE A 115 -14.56 -0.34 10.66
CA PHE A 115 -14.24 0.98 11.25
C PHE A 115 -15.02 2.19 10.67
N LYS A 116 -16.36 2.17 10.79
CA LYS A 116 -17.22 3.22 10.21
C LYS A 116 -17.18 4.57 10.95
N ARG A 117 -16.62 4.65 12.16
CA ARG A 117 -16.68 5.86 13.01
C ARG A 117 -15.43 6.73 12.84
N LYS A 118 -15.62 8.05 12.84
CA LYS A 118 -14.57 9.05 12.60
C LYS A 118 -13.47 9.08 13.67
N ASP A 119 -13.74 8.57 14.87
CA ASP A 119 -12.81 8.51 15.99
C ASP A 119 -11.89 7.27 15.95
N GLN A 120 -12.15 6.34 15.04
CA GLN A 120 -11.32 5.16 14.81
C GLN A 120 -10.09 5.54 13.98
N TRP A 121 -8.93 5.02 14.35
CA TRP A 121 -7.65 5.47 13.81
C TRP A 121 -7.51 5.18 12.32
N GLY A 122 -7.96 4.01 11.88
CA GLY A 122 -8.00 3.65 10.46
C GLY A 122 -8.94 4.53 9.63
N TYR A 123 -9.85 5.31 10.23
CA TYR A 123 -10.72 6.20 9.47
C TYR A 123 -9.96 7.35 8.80
N THR A 124 -8.86 7.80 9.41
CA THR A 124 -8.08 8.95 8.94
C THR A 124 -6.62 8.63 8.63
N ASP A 125 -6.27 7.33 8.55
CA ASP A 125 -4.91 6.88 8.25
C ASP A 125 -4.57 7.03 6.75
N ILE A 126 -3.71 7.97 6.41
CA ILE A 126 -3.30 8.29 5.04
C ILE A 126 -2.33 7.29 4.43
N HIS A 127 -1.89 6.25 5.14
CA HIS A 127 -1.16 5.14 4.51
C HIS A 127 -2.06 4.26 3.63
N HIS A 128 -3.38 4.36 3.75
CA HIS A 128 -4.35 3.66 2.89
C HIS A 128 -5.43 4.58 2.28
N LEU A 129 -5.40 5.88 2.58
CA LEU A 129 -6.32 6.85 1.95
C LEU A 129 -5.71 7.42 0.68
N GLN A 130 -6.51 7.51 -0.38
CA GLN A 130 -6.05 8.04 -1.67
C GLN A 130 -7.07 9.03 -2.27
N PRO A 131 -6.65 10.04 -3.04
CA PRO A 131 -7.57 10.84 -3.83
C PRO A 131 -7.98 10.08 -5.10
N THR A 132 -9.28 10.02 -5.40
CA THR A 132 -9.78 9.35 -6.62
C THR A 132 -10.93 10.13 -7.24
N ASP A 133 -11.15 9.94 -8.54
CA ASP A 133 -12.37 10.37 -9.21
C ASP A 133 -13.60 9.75 -8.52
N ALA A 134 -14.59 10.58 -8.21
CA ALA A 134 -15.72 10.19 -7.38
C ALA A 134 -16.60 9.10 -8.00
N GLU A 135 -16.71 9.08 -9.33
CA GLU A 135 -17.44 8.02 -10.03
C GLU A 135 -16.69 6.69 -9.97
N ILE A 136 -15.37 6.70 -10.15
CA ILE A 136 -14.56 5.49 -10.03
C ILE A 136 -14.64 4.96 -8.59
N ASN A 137 -14.57 5.85 -7.60
CA ASN A 137 -14.74 5.47 -6.19
C ASN A 137 -16.11 4.84 -5.93
N SER A 138 -17.17 5.44 -6.49
CA SER A 138 -18.53 4.90 -6.36
C SER A 138 -18.68 3.52 -6.99
N ILE A 139 -17.98 3.25 -8.09
CA ILE A 139 -18.01 1.95 -8.78
C ILE A 139 -17.20 0.89 -8.00
N ARG A 140 -16.04 1.30 -7.46
CA ARG A 140 -15.25 0.47 -6.54
C ARG A 140 -16.09 0.06 -5.33
N SER A 141 -16.86 0.99 -4.77
CA SER A 141 -17.72 0.74 -3.60
C SER A 141 -16.91 0.17 -2.42
N ASN A 142 -17.29 -1.00 -1.92
CA ASN A 142 -16.60 -1.79 -0.91
C ASN A 142 -16.22 -3.17 -1.47
N LYS A 143 -16.05 -3.30 -2.79
CA LYS A 143 -15.62 -4.56 -3.41
C LYS A 143 -14.23 -4.94 -2.92
N ASP A 144 -13.98 -6.25 -2.87
CA ASP A 144 -12.65 -6.77 -2.66
C ASP A 144 -11.76 -6.45 -3.87
N PHE A 145 -10.43 -6.54 -3.69
CA PHE A 145 -9.50 -6.39 -4.80
C PHE A 145 -9.15 -7.77 -5.36
N ASP A 146 -9.38 -7.96 -6.65
CA ASP A 146 -9.00 -9.15 -7.42
C ASP A 146 -8.88 -8.79 -8.91
N PHE A 147 -8.62 -9.78 -9.77
CA PHE A 147 -8.75 -9.68 -11.22
C PHE A 147 -10.22 -9.51 -11.63
N GLY A 148 -10.73 -8.30 -11.46
CA GLY A 148 -12.08 -7.93 -11.87
C GLY A 148 -12.38 -8.25 -13.33
N GLY A 149 -13.66 -8.40 -13.65
CA GLY A 149 -14.10 -8.78 -14.99
C GLY A 149 -13.85 -7.72 -16.08
N ALA A 150 -14.82 -6.83 -16.28
CA ALA A 150 -14.85 -5.99 -17.48
C ALA A 150 -14.16 -4.63 -17.26
N PRO A 151 -13.43 -4.10 -18.27
CA PRO A 151 -12.94 -2.73 -18.26
C PRO A 151 -14.04 -1.70 -17.98
N MET A 152 -13.74 -0.73 -17.12
CA MET A 152 -14.64 0.39 -16.85
C MET A 152 -14.67 1.38 -18.02
N LYS A 153 -15.86 1.80 -18.46
CA LYS A 153 -15.98 2.77 -19.58
C LYS A 153 -15.19 4.07 -19.36
N LYS A 154 -15.21 4.63 -18.15
CA LYS A 154 -14.54 5.89 -17.81
C LYS A 154 -13.03 5.76 -17.61
N SER A 155 -12.56 4.59 -17.19
CA SER A 155 -11.16 4.34 -16.91
C SER A 155 -10.80 2.89 -17.28
N PRO A 156 -10.65 2.58 -18.59
CA PRO A 156 -10.57 1.20 -19.10
C PRO A 156 -9.39 0.37 -18.59
N LEU A 157 -8.38 1.01 -17.99
CA LEU A 157 -7.28 0.31 -17.33
C LEU A 157 -7.67 -0.27 -15.97
N ASN A 158 -8.79 0.16 -15.39
CA ASN A 158 -9.39 -0.47 -14.22
C ASN A 158 -10.53 -1.39 -14.68
N LYS A 159 -10.66 -2.55 -14.04
CA LYS A 159 -11.73 -3.51 -14.32
C LYS A 159 -12.60 -3.72 -13.08
N THR A 160 -13.83 -4.17 -13.30
CA THR A 160 -14.73 -4.51 -12.21
C THR A 160 -15.76 -5.53 -12.66
N ASP A 161 -16.24 -6.32 -11.70
CA ASP A 161 -17.38 -7.20 -11.84
C ASP A 161 -18.31 -7.03 -10.63
N TYR A 162 -18.99 -8.09 -10.21
CA TYR A 162 -19.99 -8.03 -9.14
C TYR A 162 -19.36 -7.76 -7.77
N ASP A 163 -18.29 -8.48 -7.43
CA ASP A 163 -17.70 -8.52 -6.08
C ASP A 163 -16.26 -7.98 -6.03
N SER A 164 -15.63 -7.73 -7.18
CA SER A 164 -14.23 -7.30 -7.22
C SER A 164 -13.94 -6.05 -8.07
N PHE A 165 -12.81 -5.41 -7.75
CA PHE A 165 -12.23 -4.31 -8.47
C PHE A 165 -10.74 -4.57 -8.75
N GLU A 166 -10.34 -4.43 -10.01
CA GLU A 166 -8.94 -4.48 -10.45
C GLU A 166 -8.47 -3.05 -10.76
N PRO A 167 -7.53 -2.48 -9.99
CA PRO A 167 -6.97 -1.20 -10.35
C PRO A 167 -6.02 -1.32 -11.54
N ARG A 168 -5.69 -0.20 -12.18
CA ARG A 168 -4.64 -0.14 -13.20
C ARG A 168 -3.32 -0.69 -12.65
N ASP A 169 -2.51 -1.29 -13.53
CA ASP A 169 -1.30 -2.01 -13.12
C ASP A 169 -0.35 -1.21 -12.24
N ALA A 170 -0.13 0.07 -12.58
CA ALA A 170 0.80 0.96 -11.88
C ALA A 170 0.33 1.47 -10.48
N VAL A 171 -0.66 0.83 -9.86
CA VAL A 171 -0.98 0.99 -8.42
C VAL A 171 -1.36 -0.33 -7.75
N LYS A 172 -1.11 -1.46 -8.39
CA LYS A 172 -1.50 -2.78 -7.85
C LYS A 172 -0.65 -3.13 -6.62
N GLY A 173 0.65 -2.87 -6.68
CA GLY A 173 1.60 -3.05 -5.59
C GLY A 173 1.32 -2.09 -4.43
N ASP A 174 1.06 -0.81 -4.73
CA ASP A 174 0.68 0.21 -3.75
C ASP A 174 -0.58 -0.22 -2.99
N THR A 175 -1.59 -0.69 -3.73
CA THR A 175 -2.86 -1.16 -3.14
C THR A 175 -2.62 -2.32 -2.21
N ALA A 176 -1.81 -3.30 -2.63
CA ALA A 176 -1.44 -4.44 -1.82
C ALA A 176 -0.71 -4.02 -0.54
N ARG A 177 0.34 -3.18 -0.64
CA ARG A 177 1.13 -2.70 0.51
C ARG A 177 0.30 -1.85 1.48
N SER A 178 -0.67 -1.07 1.00
CA SER A 178 -1.63 -0.38 1.86
C SER A 178 -2.53 -1.35 2.64
N LEU A 179 -3.00 -2.44 2.03
CA LEU A 179 -3.84 -3.44 2.70
C LEU A 179 -3.06 -4.31 3.69
N PHE A 180 -1.84 -4.75 3.32
CA PHE A 180 -0.93 -5.42 4.23
C PHE A 180 -0.63 -4.55 5.45
N TYR A 181 -0.33 -3.27 5.22
CA TYR A 181 -0.13 -2.30 6.30
C TYR A 181 -1.35 -2.21 7.22
N MET A 182 -2.55 -2.08 6.69
CA MET A 182 -3.76 -1.97 7.51
C MET A 182 -3.98 -3.22 8.38
N ALA A 183 -3.74 -4.42 7.82
CA ALA A 183 -3.88 -5.68 8.55
C ALA A 183 -2.82 -5.86 9.65
N VAL A 184 -1.59 -5.37 9.44
CA VAL A 184 -0.52 -5.44 10.45
C VAL A 184 -0.65 -4.33 11.49
N ARG A 185 -0.87 -3.09 11.05
CA ARG A 185 -1.01 -1.94 11.94
C ARG A 185 -2.17 -2.14 12.92
N TYR A 186 -3.30 -2.66 12.45
CA TYR A 186 -4.53 -2.76 13.24
C TYR A 186 -4.92 -4.21 13.56
N GLU A 187 -3.97 -5.03 13.99
CA GLU A 187 -4.18 -6.45 14.34
C GLU A 187 -4.79 -6.69 15.75
N GLY A 188 -5.63 -5.75 16.22
CA GLY A 188 -6.22 -5.83 17.57
C GLY A 188 -5.37 -5.18 18.68
N ASN A 189 -4.26 -4.55 18.32
CA ASN A 189 -3.38 -3.81 19.24
C ASN A 189 -3.84 -2.37 19.57
N ASN A 190 -5.03 -1.95 19.13
CA ASN A 190 -5.56 -0.61 19.33
C ASN A 190 -7.02 -0.66 19.81
N ALA A 191 -7.30 -0.12 21.00
CA ALA A 191 -8.62 -0.19 21.64
C ALA A 191 -9.79 0.43 20.83
N LYS A 192 -9.52 1.32 19.87
CA LYS A 192 -10.54 1.94 19.01
C LYS A 192 -10.69 1.25 17.65
N MET A 193 -9.87 0.25 17.36
CA MET A 193 -9.88 -0.48 16.10
C MET A 193 -10.19 -1.95 16.35
N PRO A 194 -10.98 -2.61 15.49
CA PRO A 194 -11.02 -4.07 15.49
C PRO A 194 -9.68 -4.64 15.00
N ASP A 195 -9.50 -5.95 15.18
CA ASP A 195 -8.47 -6.71 14.49
C ASP A 195 -8.82 -6.83 12.99
N LEU A 196 -8.05 -6.12 12.16
CA LEU A 196 -8.15 -6.16 10.71
C LEU A 196 -7.30 -7.31 10.15
N TYR A 197 -7.91 -8.19 9.35
CA TYR A 197 -7.19 -9.34 8.79
C TYR A 197 -7.52 -9.63 7.33
N LEU A 198 -6.55 -10.22 6.62
CA LEU A 198 -6.71 -10.60 5.21
C LEU A 198 -7.16 -12.07 5.06
N VAL A 199 -8.11 -12.28 4.15
CA VAL A 199 -8.60 -13.59 3.70
C VAL A 199 -8.27 -13.84 2.23
N ASP A 200 -8.29 -15.11 1.80
CA ASP A 200 -8.01 -15.48 0.41
C ASP A 200 -9.29 -15.86 -0.37
N ASP A 201 -10.30 -15.01 -0.26
CA ASP A 201 -11.56 -15.10 -1.01
C ASP A 201 -12.14 -13.68 -1.20
N THR A 202 -13.25 -13.56 -1.91
CA THR A 202 -14.00 -12.30 -2.11
C THR A 202 -15.25 -12.22 -1.22
N SER A 203 -15.23 -12.86 -0.04
CA SER A 203 -16.39 -12.94 0.86
C SER A 203 -16.51 -11.77 1.84
N SER A 204 -15.73 -10.69 1.66
CA SER A 204 -15.74 -9.56 2.58
C SER A 204 -17.06 -8.80 2.53
N SER A 205 -17.54 -8.39 3.70
CA SER A 205 -18.85 -7.76 3.81
C SER A 205 -18.89 -6.68 4.89
N SER A 206 -19.83 -5.76 4.74
CA SER A 206 -20.01 -4.64 5.67
C SER A 206 -20.16 -5.12 7.11
N GLY A 207 -19.34 -4.59 8.01
CA GLY A 207 -19.33 -4.94 9.44
C GLY A 207 -18.30 -6.00 9.83
N GLN A 208 -17.70 -6.70 8.86
CA GLN A 208 -16.62 -7.65 9.12
C GLN A 208 -15.25 -6.96 8.95
N PRO A 209 -14.29 -7.13 9.86
CA PRO A 209 -12.98 -6.49 9.77
C PRO A 209 -12.03 -7.31 8.89
N LYS A 210 -12.48 -7.70 7.69
CA LYS A 210 -11.70 -8.48 6.74
C LYS A 210 -11.75 -7.94 5.32
N VAL A 211 -10.68 -8.15 4.57
CA VAL A 211 -10.55 -7.86 3.13
C VAL A 211 -9.87 -9.05 2.45
N GLY A 212 -10.24 -9.35 1.22
CA GLY A 212 -9.49 -10.25 0.33
C GLY A 212 -9.24 -9.61 -1.04
N LYS A 213 -8.58 -10.30 -1.98
CA LYS A 213 -8.08 -11.69 -1.95
C LYS A 213 -6.56 -11.75 -1.72
N LEU A 214 -6.14 -12.30 -0.59
CA LEU A 214 -4.75 -12.28 -0.10
C LEU A 214 -3.72 -12.68 -1.16
N CYS A 215 -3.92 -13.80 -1.86
CA CYS A 215 -2.91 -14.29 -2.79
C CYS A 215 -2.84 -13.47 -4.07
N THR A 216 -3.94 -12.85 -4.50
CA THR A 216 -3.91 -11.84 -5.55
C THR A 216 -3.13 -10.60 -5.11
N LEU A 217 -3.32 -10.12 -3.87
CA LEU A 217 -2.56 -8.99 -3.33
C LEU A 217 -1.06 -9.31 -3.25
N LEU A 218 -0.69 -10.53 -2.85
CA LEU A 218 0.71 -10.97 -2.83
C LEU A 218 1.31 -11.00 -4.23
N GLN A 219 0.57 -11.54 -5.21
CA GLN A 219 0.99 -11.52 -6.61
C GLN A 219 1.21 -10.09 -7.12
N TRP A 220 0.31 -9.17 -6.81
CA TRP A 220 0.42 -7.76 -7.19
C TRP A 220 1.61 -7.06 -6.53
N HIS A 221 1.82 -7.30 -5.24
CA HIS A 221 2.99 -6.80 -4.52
C HIS A 221 4.30 -7.21 -5.20
N ASN A 222 4.41 -8.49 -5.61
CA ASN A 222 5.61 -9.01 -6.26
C ASN A 222 5.78 -8.52 -7.71
N ALA A 223 4.68 -8.25 -8.42
CA ALA A 223 4.68 -7.80 -9.80
C ALA A 223 4.89 -6.27 -9.97
N ASP A 224 4.54 -5.48 -8.95
CA ASP A 224 4.61 -4.02 -8.94
C ASP A 224 5.45 -3.52 -7.74
N PRO A 225 6.80 -3.51 -7.87
CA PRO A 225 7.71 -3.09 -6.80
C PRO A 225 7.51 -1.63 -6.38
N VAL A 226 7.97 -1.28 -5.17
CA VAL A 226 7.94 0.11 -4.70
C VAL A 226 8.72 1.01 -5.65
N ASP A 227 8.05 2.03 -6.17
CA ASP A 227 8.64 3.04 -7.06
C ASP A 227 8.95 4.37 -6.34
N ASP A 228 9.48 5.35 -7.09
CA ASP A 228 9.81 6.66 -6.53
C ASP A 228 8.57 7.47 -6.14
N TRP A 229 7.45 7.27 -6.83
CA TRP A 229 6.20 7.95 -6.52
C TRP A 229 5.69 7.49 -5.15
N GLU A 230 5.63 6.18 -4.91
CA GLU A 230 5.19 5.59 -3.66
C GLU A 230 6.14 5.96 -2.51
N ARG A 231 7.46 5.91 -2.70
CA ARG A 231 8.46 6.37 -1.71
C ARG A 231 8.24 7.84 -1.33
N ASN A 232 8.10 8.72 -2.31
CA ASN A 232 7.92 10.15 -2.05
C ASN A 232 6.60 10.44 -1.32
N ARG A 233 5.52 9.75 -1.73
CA ARG A 233 4.22 9.82 -1.05
C ARG A 233 4.34 9.34 0.39
N HIS A 234 5.04 8.23 0.63
CA HIS A 234 5.29 7.66 1.95
C HIS A 234 6.05 8.64 2.85
N GLU A 235 7.13 9.27 2.39
CA GLU A 235 7.85 10.28 3.19
C GLU A 235 6.95 11.46 3.59
N LYS A 236 6.08 11.92 2.67
CA LYS A 236 5.09 12.95 2.99
C LYS A 236 4.09 12.45 4.04
N ALA A 237 3.59 11.22 3.89
CA ALA A 237 2.68 10.62 4.86
C ALA A 237 3.32 10.50 6.27
N VAL A 238 4.60 10.15 6.35
CA VAL A 238 5.37 10.13 7.60
C VAL A 238 5.47 11.52 8.23
N LYS A 239 5.64 12.59 7.45
CA LYS A 239 5.64 13.96 8.00
C LYS A 239 4.28 14.34 8.62
N TRP A 240 3.18 13.89 8.02
CA TRP A 240 1.83 14.15 8.52
C TRP A 240 1.47 13.30 9.75
N GLN A 241 1.76 11.99 9.71
CA GLN A 241 1.30 11.05 10.75
C GLN A 241 2.39 10.56 11.71
N GLY A 242 3.66 10.75 11.41
CA GLY A 242 4.79 10.32 12.24
C GLY A 242 5.16 8.84 12.13
N ASN A 243 4.21 7.97 11.78
CA ASN A 243 4.46 6.53 11.64
C ASN A 243 4.70 6.13 10.18
N ARG A 244 5.34 4.96 9.99
CA ARG A 244 5.75 4.45 8.68
C ARG A 244 4.99 3.17 8.30
N ASN A 245 4.67 3.01 7.01
CA ASN A 245 4.33 1.72 6.42
C ASN A 245 5.61 0.87 6.23
N PRO A 246 5.79 -0.21 7.01
CA PRO A 246 7.00 -1.04 6.91
C PRO A 246 7.14 -1.75 5.57
N PHE A 247 6.06 -1.94 4.82
CA PHE A 247 6.09 -2.63 3.53
C PHE A 247 6.49 -1.74 2.36
N ILE A 248 6.55 -0.42 2.56
CA ILE A 248 7.18 0.51 1.60
C ILE A 248 8.67 0.60 1.90
N ASP A 249 9.04 0.66 3.18
CA ASP A 249 10.43 0.75 3.64
C ASP A 249 11.19 -0.58 3.44
N ASN A 250 10.53 -1.72 3.68
CA ASN A 250 11.09 -3.08 3.58
C ASN A 250 10.09 -4.04 2.89
N PRO A 251 9.98 -3.99 1.55
CA PRO A 251 8.95 -4.74 0.81
C PRO A 251 9.02 -6.26 1.00
N SER A 252 10.21 -6.83 1.16
CA SER A 252 10.40 -8.28 1.31
C SER A 252 9.63 -8.87 2.49
N TRP A 253 9.38 -8.10 3.55
CA TRP A 253 8.66 -8.56 4.74
C TRP A 253 7.21 -8.95 4.46
N VAL A 254 6.61 -8.49 3.34
CA VAL A 254 5.31 -9.02 2.91
C VAL A 254 5.42 -10.52 2.64
N ASN A 255 6.44 -10.96 1.91
CA ASN A 255 6.65 -12.38 1.62
C ASN A 255 7.01 -13.16 2.90
N ASP A 256 7.84 -12.58 3.78
CA ASP A 256 8.22 -13.23 5.05
C ASP A 256 7.03 -13.49 6.00
N ILE A 257 5.92 -12.76 5.82
CA ILE A 257 4.68 -12.94 6.60
C ILE A 257 3.66 -13.82 5.87
N TYR A 258 3.47 -13.62 4.57
CA TYR A 258 2.29 -14.14 3.86
C TYR A 258 2.57 -15.23 2.82
N ASP A 259 3.82 -15.44 2.36
CA ASP A 259 4.13 -16.33 1.24
C ASP A 259 3.65 -17.77 1.48
N SER A 260 3.86 -18.29 2.69
CA SER A 260 3.45 -19.66 3.06
C SER A 260 1.94 -19.89 3.06
N ARG A 261 1.11 -18.83 2.98
CA ARG A 261 -0.35 -18.94 2.89
C ARG A 261 -0.85 -19.06 1.45
N CYS A 262 0.01 -18.78 0.47
CA CYS A 262 -0.35 -18.72 -0.94
C CYS A 262 0.42 -19.72 -1.80
N ASN A 263 1.64 -20.07 -1.37
CA ASN A 263 2.55 -20.98 -2.07
C ASN A 263 2.89 -22.24 -1.26
N GLY A 264 2.13 -22.50 -0.18
CA GLY A 264 2.30 -23.63 0.74
C GLY A 264 1.40 -24.82 0.45
#